data_AF-A0A9K3D6J6-F1
#
_entry.id   AF-A0A9K3D6J6-F1
#
_cell.length_a   1.000
_cell.length_b   1.000
_cell.length_c   1.000
_cell.angle_alpha   90.00
_cell.angle_beta   90.00
_cell.angle_gamma   90.00
#
_symmetry.space_group_name_H-M   'P 1'
#
loop_
_entity.id
_entity.type
_entity.pdbx_description
1 polymer ?
#
loop_
_entity_poly.entity_id
_entity_poly.type
_entity_poly.pdbx_seq_one_letter_code
_entity_poly.pdbx_strand_id
1 'polypeptide(L)'
;MTLRALVVLVCLAAVLCQIPGQSELYYHGQEVDHFDPLNFDTFSQRYYRYDGEWVPSNGGVVLYICGEYECSGLQDFRLWPLDIAASLNATLVVPEHRFYGETQPMPDWTVDSLRLLTVEQALADLAQFLDYFQAQLFQETGRTDIPVFVIGASYPGALSAWFRLKYPHMVKGSIASSGVINPIKDFHSFDTHMYNAIPGYCSNAIQVVTAEAERDIPAAKARYGAEALSDFDFFYMLIDAAVGEVQYSAQGALCDRFQGVTEEEDILDTWWTFWM
;
A
#
# COMPACT_ATOMS: atom_id res chain seq x y z
N MET A 1 29.47 6.85 27.10
CA MET A 1 29.65 5.62 26.27
C MET A 1 28.33 5.35 25.61
N THR A 2 28.23 5.74 24.35
CA THR A 2 27.08 5.65 23.47
C THR A 2 27.02 4.26 22.83
N LEU A 3 25.94 3.51 23.07
CA LEU A 3 25.55 2.36 22.27
C LEU A 3 24.00 2.29 22.26
N ARG A 4 23.40 2.94 21.26
CA ARG A 4 22.47 2.36 20.28
C ARG A 4 21.31 1.57 20.89
N ALA A 5 20.22 2.27 21.20
CA ALA A 5 18.90 1.68 21.11
C ALA A 5 18.62 1.44 19.61
N LEU A 6 18.67 0.18 19.21
CA LEU A 6 18.10 -0.26 17.95
C LEU A 6 16.59 -0.15 18.15
N VAL A 7 15.98 0.93 17.65
CA VAL A 7 14.59 0.86 17.25
C VAL A 7 14.58 -0.26 16.21
N VAL A 8 13.97 -1.40 16.54
CA VAL A 8 13.62 -2.42 15.55
C VAL A 8 12.51 -1.79 14.71
N LEU A 9 12.91 -0.84 13.87
CA LEU A 9 12.26 -0.64 12.60
C LEU A 9 12.37 -2.02 11.96
N VAL A 10 11.25 -2.69 11.77
CA VAL A 10 11.16 -3.84 10.87
C VAL A 10 11.39 -3.30 9.45
N CYS A 11 12.57 -2.75 9.20
CA CYS A 11 13.21 -2.77 7.91
C CYS A 11 13.74 -4.20 7.74
N LEU A 12 12.80 -5.12 7.54
CA LEU A 12 13.02 -6.12 6.51
C LEU A 12 13.20 -5.32 5.22
N ALA A 13 14.43 -4.84 4.99
CA ALA A 13 14.97 -4.77 3.66
C ALA A 13 15.06 -6.21 3.17
N ALA A 14 13.89 -6.82 2.93
CA ALA A 14 13.77 -7.70 1.79
C ALA A 14 14.32 -6.84 0.66
N VAL A 15 15.46 -7.25 0.12
CA VAL A 15 15.78 -6.90 -1.26
C VAL A 15 14.57 -7.37 -2.01
N LEU A 16 13.64 -6.45 -2.27
CA LEU A 16 12.40 -6.65 -2.97
C LEU A 16 12.83 -7.12 -4.35
N CYS A 17 12.90 -8.44 -4.52
CA CYS A 17 13.46 -9.02 -5.71
C CYS A 17 12.39 -8.83 -6.78
N GLN A 18 12.64 -7.89 -7.66
CA GLN A 18 11.83 -7.68 -8.85
C GLN A 18 11.82 -8.96 -9.67
N ILE A 19 10.66 -9.30 -10.24
CA ILE A 19 10.64 -10.36 -11.23
C ILE A 19 11.54 -9.98 -12.42
N PRO A 20 12.36 -10.90 -12.95
CA PRO A 20 13.21 -10.61 -14.11
C PRO A 20 12.35 -10.36 -15.36
N GLY A 21 12.83 -9.51 -16.26
CA GLY A 21 12.20 -9.26 -17.56
C GLY A 21 11.16 -8.15 -17.61
N GLN A 22 10.95 -7.42 -16.50
CA GLN A 22 10.22 -6.15 -16.55
C GLN A 22 11.13 -4.99 -16.99
N SER A 23 10.56 -4.03 -17.69
CA SER A 23 11.24 -2.81 -18.15
C SER A 23 10.72 -1.60 -17.38
N GLU A 24 11.63 -0.79 -16.86
CA GLU A 24 11.32 0.53 -16.30
C GLU A 24 11.24 1.57 -17.43
N LEU A 25 10.15 2.34 -17.45
CA LEU A 25 9.81 3.28 -18.51
C LEU A 25 9.16 4.54 -17.93
N TYR A 26 9.08 5.60 -18.74
CA TYR A 26 8.55 6.89 -18.33
C TYR A 26 7.57 7.44 -19.37
N TYR A 27 6.42 7.90 -18.91
CA TYR A 27 5.48 8.71 -19.70
C TYR A 27 5.69 10.18 -19.36
N HIS A 28 6.21 10.97 -20.32
CA HIS A 28 6.61 12.37 -20.08
C HIS A 28 5.49 13.42 -20.26
N GLY A 29 4.27 12.98 -20.56
CA GLY A 29 3.16 13.86 -20.93
C GLY A 29 2.06 13.99 -19.89
N GLN A 30 2.26 13.49 -18.67
CA GLN A 30 1.21 13.48 -17.64
C GLN A 30 0.91 14.91 -17.18
N GLU A 31 -0.37 15.30 -17.12
CA GLU A 31 -0.77 16.65 -16.73
C GLU A 31 -0.59 16.88 -15.22
N VAL A 32 -0.01 18.02 -14.85
CA VAL A 32 0.16 18.38 -13.43
C VAL A 32 -1.20 18.55 -12.74
N ASP A 33 -2.14 19.21 -13.40
CA ASP A 33 -3.48 19.49 -12.87
C ASP A 33 -4.57 19.25 -13.92
N HIS A 34 -5.18 18.05 -13.89
CA HIS A 34 -6.23 17.63 -14.83
C HIS A 34 -7.53 18.45 -14.72
N PHE A 35 -7.67 19.26 -13.66
CA PHE A 35 -8.88 20.01 -13.35
C PHE A 35 -8.71 21.53 -13.47
N ASP A 36 -7.53 21.98 -13.88
CA ASP A 36 -7.27 23.37 -14.29
C ASP A 36 -7.03 23.43 -15.80
N PRO A 37 -8.03 23.80 -16.62
CA PRO A 37 -7.89 23.83 -18.08
C PRO A 37 -6.95 24.93 -18.60
N LEU A 38 -6.43 25.79 -17.71
CA LEU A 38 -5.42 26.80 -18.06
C LEU A 38 -4.01 26.36 -17.71
N ASN A 39 -3.86 25.24 -16.99
CA ASN A 39 -2.58 24.64 -16.70
C ASN A 39 -2.18 23.71 -17.86
N PHE A 40 -1.01 23.96 -18.44
CA PHE A 40 -0.44 23.15 -19.52
C PHE A 40 0.87 22.46 -19.10
N ASP A 41 1.21 22.52 -17.82
CA ASP A 41 2.42 21.94 -17.29
C ASP A 41 2.25 20.42 -17.23
N THR A 42 3.32 19.70 -17.60
CA THR A 42 3.37 18.25 -17.55
C THR A 42 4.55 17.77 -16.74
N PHE A 43 4.45 16.54 -16.25
CA PHE A 43 5.51 15.86 -15.53
C PHE A 43 5.71 14.43 -16.06
N SER A 44 6.78 13.78 -15.59
CA SER A 44 7.11 12.41 -15.98
C SER A 44 6.51 11.43 -14.98
N GLN A 45 5.71 10.49 -15.47
CA GLN A 45 5.19 9.37 -14.69
C GLN A 45 5.99 8.10 -14.98
N ARG A 46 6.61 7.54 -13.94
CA ARG A 46 7.31 6.25 -14.01
C ARG A 46 6.29 5.12 -14.12
N TYR A 47 6.62 4.10 -14.88
CA TYR A 47 5.86 2.86 -14.92
C TYR A 47 6.75 1.67 -15.26
N TYR A 48 6.29 0.47 -14.90
CA TYR A 48 6.94 -0.78 -15.28
C TYR A 48 6.08 -1.53 -16.29
N ARG A 49 6.70 -2.18 -17.27
CA ARG A 49 6.03 -3.06 -18.23
C ARG A 49 6.63 -4.45 -18.17
N TYR A 50 5.77 -5.46 -18.15
CA TYR A 50 6.15 -6.87 -18.20
C TYR A 50 5.34 -7.59 -19.28
N ASP A 51 6.03 -8.17 -20.25
CA ASP A 51 5.43 -8.80 -21.43
C ASP A 51 5.59 -10.34 -21.43
N GLY A 52 5.96 -10.96 -20.30
CA GLY A 52 6.25 -12.41 -20.26
C GLY A 52 5.10 -13.30 -20.73
N GLU A 53 3.86 -12.87 -20.50
CA GLU A 53 2.63 -13.57 -20.88
C GLU A 53 1.91 -12.93 -22.09
N TRP A 54 2.50 -11.90 -22.69
CA TRP A 54 1.84 -11.09 -23.71
C TRP A 54 1.74 -11.82 -25.05
N VAL A 55 0.51 -11.98 -25.56
CA VAL A 55 0.26 -12.48 -26.92
C VAL A 55 -0.32 -11.34 -27.77
N PRO A 56 0.48 -10.71 -28.65
CA PRO A 56 0.07 -9.50 -29.39
C PRO A 56 -1.25 -9.63 -30.18
N SER A 57 -1.54 -10.83 -30.71
CA SER A 57 -2.69 -11.07 -31.58
C SER A 57 -4.03 -11.14 -30.86
N ASN A 58 -4.07 -11.50 -29.56
CA ASN A 58 -5.33 -11.70 -28.82
C ASN A 58 -5.29 -11.35 -27.33
N GLY A 59 -4.15 -10.91 -26.79
CA GLY A 59 -4.00 -10.58 -25.38
C GLY A 59 -4.75 -9.31 -24.96
N GLY A 60 -4.84 -9.11 -23.64
CA GLY A 60 -5.31 -7.88 -22.99
C GLY A 60 -4.21 -7.06 -22.27
N VAL A 61 -4.63 -6.09 -21.48
CA VAL A 61 -3.78 -5.32 -20.57
C VAL A 61 -4.23 -5.55 -19.15
N VAL A 62 -3.28 -5.84 -18.26
CA VAL A 62 -3.48 -5.79 -16.81
C VAL A 62 -2.79 -4.52 -16.30
N LEU A 63 -3.60 -3.53 -15.93
CA LEU A 63 -3.15 -2.28 -15.30
C LEU A 63 -3.10 -2.51 -13.78
N TYR A 64 -1.92 -2.79 -13.25
CA TYR A 64 -1.71 -3.00 -11.81
C TYR A 64 -1.26 -1.71 -11.14
N ILE A 65 -2.08 -1.16 -10.24
CA ILE A 65 -1.79 0.12 -9.60
C ILE A 65 -0.81 -0.12 -8.44
N CYS A 66 0.34 0.55 -8.45
CA CYS A 66 1.38 0.38 -7.43
C CYS A 66 0.92 0.93 -6.06
N GLY A 67 0.54 2.22 -6.01
CA GLY A 67 -0.02 2.83 -4.80
C GLY A 67 0.89 3.80 -4.08
N GLU A 68 0.70 3.85 -2.77
CA GLU A 68 1.20 4.84 -1.81
C GLU A 68 2.67 4.62 -1.41
N TYR A 69 3.52 4.26 -2.36
CA TYR A 69 4.94 4.00 -2.13
C TYR A 69 5.77 4.13 -3.41
N GLU A 70 7.09 4.18 -3.26
CA GLU A 70 8.01 4.12 -4.39
C GLU A 70 7.84 2.80 -5.15
N CYS A 71 7.33 2.89 -6.37
CA CYS A 71 7.05 1.74 -7.18
C CYS A 71 8.34 1.10 -7.67
N SER A 72 8.46 -0.18 -7.39
CA SER A 72 9.54 -1.04 -7.88
C SER A 72 8.97 -2.13 -8.81
N GLY A 73 7.88 -1.83 -9.51
CA GLY A 73 7.25 -2.75 -10.45
C GLY A 73 6.66 -3.99 -9.79
N LEU A 74 6.73 -5.13 -10.50
CA LEU A 74 6.21 -6.41 -10.02
C LEU A 74 7.20 -7.10 -9.08
N GLN A 75 6.67 -7.49 -7.92
CA GLN A 75 7.40 -8.10 -6.82
C GLN A 75 7.29 -9.62 -6.84
N ASP A 76 8.40 -10.32 -6.53
CA ASP A 76 8.45 -11.79 -6.53
C ASP A 76 7.57 -12.48 -5.47
N PHE A 77 7.17 -11.77 -4.42
CA PHE A 77 6.25 -12.27 -3.37
C PHE A 77 4.78 -11.87 -3.60
N ARG A 78 4.46 -11.11 -4.66
CA ARG A 78 3.08 -10.70 -5.02
C ARG A 78 2.78 -11.06 -6.46
N LEU A 79 2.67 -12.37 -6.74
CA LEU A 79 2.55 -12.92 -8.09
C LEU A 79 1.11 -12.99 -8.64
N TRP A 80 0.07 -12.76 -7.82
CA TRP A 80 -1.31 -12.84 -8.29
C TRP A 80 -1.65 -11.94 -9.51
N PRO A 81 -1.01 -10.77 -9.75
CA PRO A 81 -1.18 -10.02 -10.99
C PRO A 81 -0.67 -10.77 -12.22
N LEU A 82 0.40 -11.57 -12.08
CA LEU A 82 0.94 -12.42 -13.15
C LEU A 82 -0.01 -13.56 -13.48
N ASP A 83 -0.65 -14.18 -12.49
CA ASP A 83 -1.63 -15.25 -12.72
C ASP A 83 -2.80 -14.72 -13.58
N ILE A 84 -3.24 -13.50 -13.31
CA ILE A 84 -4.27 -12.82 -14.12
C ILE A 84 -3.73 -12.55 -15.52
N ALA A 85 -2.50 -12.01 -15.63
CA ALA A 85 -1.90 -11.72 -16.93
C ALA A 85 -1.78 -12.97 -17.80
N ALA A 86 -1.29 -14.08 -17.24
CA ALA A 86 -1.20 -15.39 -17.88
C ALA A 86 -2.57 -15.87 -18.37
N SER A 87 -3.62 -15.76 -17.54
CA SER A 87 -4.98 -16.18 -17.91
C SER A 87 -5.59 -15.39 -19.06
N LEU A 88 -5.10 -14.15 -19.28
CA LEU A 88 -5.60 -13.22 -20.30
C LEU A 88 -4.64 -13.03 -21.48
N ASN A 89 -3.53 -13.78 -21.51
CA ASN A 89 -2.40 -13.55 -22.42
C ASN A 89 -1.97 -12.08 -22.45
N ALA A 90 -2.02 -11.40 -21.30
CA ALA A 90 -1.97 -9.95 -21.21
C ALA A 90 -0.56 -9.43 -20.93
N THR A 91 -0.26 -8.24 -21.45
CA THR A 91 0.85 -7.43 -20.95
C THR A 91 0.45 -6.85 -19.60
N LEU A 92 1.40 -6.77 -18.68
CA LEU A 92 1.19 -6.16 -17.38
C LEU A 92 1.91 -4.82 -17.32
N VAL A 93 1.18 -3.78 -16.96
CA VAL A 93 1.70 -2.42 -16.81
C VAL A 93 1.41 -1.88 -15.41
N VAL A 94 2.44 -1.31 -14.79
CA VAL A 94 2.43 -0.85 -13.39
C VAL A 94 2.79 0.62 -13.32
N PRO A 95 1.82 1.55 -13.48
CA PRO A 95 2.07 2.97 -13.30
C PRO A 95 2.32 3.30 -11.83
N GLU A 96 3.31 4.16 -11.59
CA GLU A 96 3.56 4.76 -10.29
C GLU A 96 2.58 5.91 -10.04
N HIS A 97 2.19 6.06 -8.78
CA HIS A 97 1.21 7.05 -8.35
C HIS A 97 1.85 8.44 -8.25
N ARG A 98 1.12 9.51 -8.62
CA ARG A 98 1.59 10.90 -8.42
C ARG A 98 2.04 11.14 -6.97
N PHE A 99 3.14 11.88 -6.81
CA PHE A 99 3.84 12.19 -5.55
C PHE A 99 4.59 11.03 -4.88
N TYR A 100 4.59 9.83 -5.44
CA TYR A 100 5.35 8.70 -4.90
C TYR A 100 6.53 8.34 -5.80
N GLY A 101 7.63 7.93 -5.17
CA GLY A 101 8.85 7.53 -5.88
C GLY A 101 9.41 8.63 -6.78
N GLU A 102 9.68 8.28 -8.03
CA GLU A 102 10.23 9.20 -9.05
C GLU A 102 9.14 10.00 -9.77
N THR A 103 7.87 9.68 -9.53
CA THR A 103 6.70 10.32 -10.14
C THR A 103 6.29 11.58 -9.37
N GLN A 104 7.03 12.66 -9.59
CA GLN A 104 6.87 13.92 -8.85
C GLN A 104 6.33 15.05 -9.76
N PRO A 105 5.05 15.48 -9.59
CA PRO A 105 4.48 16.56 -10.38
C PRO A 105 4.98 17.96 -9.96
N MET A 106 5.47 18.08 -8.73
CA MET A 106 6.00 19.32 -8.15
C MET A 106 7.41 19.08 -7.61
N PRO A 107 8.28 20.11 -7.61
CA PRO A 107 9.64 19.98 -7.08
C PRO A 107 9.70 19.98 -5.54
N ASP A 108 8.59 20.28 -4.87
CA ASP A 108 8.49 20.36 -3.42
C ASP A 108 7.22 19.71 -2.87
N TRP A 109 7.15 19.64 -1.54
CA TRP A 109 6.11 18.96 -0.75
C TRP A 109 5.37 19.95 0.14
N THR A 110 5.26 21.21 -0.30
CA THR A 110 4.50 22.23 0.41
C THR A 110 3.01 21.91 0.41
N VAL A 111 2.25 22.48 1.34
CA VAL A 111 0.78 22.33 1.39
C VAL A 111 0.14 22.74 0.05
N ASP A 112 0.67 23.80 -0.57
CA ASP A 112 0.18 24.28 -1.87
C ASP A 112 0.45 23.28 -3.01
N SER A 113 1.62 22.61 -3.02
CA SER A 113 1.90 21.53 -3.97
C SER A 113 1.02 20.30 -3.71
N LEU A 114 0.85 19.92 -2.44
CA LEU A 114 0.07 18.75 -2.02
C LEU A 114 -1.44 18.90 -2.30
N ARG A 115 -1.93 20.08 -2.67
CA ARG A 115 -3.31 20.23 -3.20
C ARG A 115 -3.58 19.36 -4.43
N LEU A 116 -2.53 18.98 -5.17
CA LEU A 116 -2.59 18.12 -6.35
C LEU A 116 -2.55 16.62 -6.02
N LEU A 117 -2.29 16.26 -4.75
CA LEU A 117 -2.32 14.89 -4.27
C LEU A 117 -3.74 14.53 -3.83
N THR A 118 -4.59 14.23 -4.80
CA THR A 118 -5.99 13.84 -4.59
C THR A 118 -6.31 12.55 -5.35
N VAL A 119 -7.36 11.86 -4.90
CA VAL A 119 -7.85 10.65 -5.57
C VAL A 119 -8.32 10.99 -6.99
N GLU A 120 -9.00 12.11 -7.18
CA GLU A 120 -9.51 12.55 -8.46
C GLU A 120 -8.39 12.76 -9.48
N GLN A 121 -7.30 13.43 -9.06
CA GLN A 121 -6.12 13.63 -9.90
C GLN A 121 -5.43 12.31 -10.23
N ALA A 122 -5.29 11.40 -9.26
CA ALA A 122 -4.70 10.08 -9.48
C ALA A 122 -5.55 9.22 -10.44
N LEU A 123 -6.87 9.29 -10.36
CA LEU A 123 -7.75 8.58 -11.30
C LEU A 123 -7.67 9.18 -12.71
N ALA A 124 -7.52 10.51 -12.83
CA ALA A 124 -7.29 11.17 -14.11
C ALA A 124 -5.92 10.81 -14.71
N ASP A 125 -4.87 10.71 -13.89
CA ASP A 125 -3.56 10.20 -14.33
C ASP A 125 -3.66 8.82 -14.95
N LEU A 126 -4.37 7.90 -14.29
CA LEU A 126 -4.57 6.54 -14.79
C LEU A 126 -5.32 6.52 -16.13
N ALA A 127 -6.28 7.44 -16.32
CA ALA A 127 -7.00 7.57 -17.59
C ALA A 127 -6.08 8.07 -18.71
N GLN A 128 -5.38 9.18 -18.49
CA GLN A 128 -4.44 9.74 -19.48
C GLN A 128 -3.31 8.75 -19.80
N PHE A 129 -2.76 8.10 -18.78
CA PHE A 129 -1.74 7.06 -18.95
C PHE A 129 -2.25 5.88 -19.78
N LEU A 130 -3.48 5.43 -19.53
CA LEU A 130 -4.04 4.30 -20.26
C LEU A 130 -4.30 4.63 -21.74
N ASP A 131 -4.71 5.87 -22.05
CA ASP A 131 -4.82 6.34 -23.44
C ASP A 131 -3.45 6.35 -24.14
N TYR A 132 -2.43 6.88 -23.46
CA TYR A 132 -1.04 6.81 -23.94
C TYR A 132 -0.61 5.36 -24.21
N PHE A 133 -0.84 4.46 -23.26
CA PHE A 133 -0.39 3.08 -23.35
C PHE A 133 -1.13 2.30 -24.45
N GLN A 134 -2.44 2.50 -24.59
CA GLN A 134 -3.18 1.91 -25.70
C GLN A 134 -2.73 2.44 -27.06
N ALA A 135 -2.38 3.73 -27.16
CA ALA A 135 -1.81 4.28 -28.38
C ALA A 135 -0.45 3.62 -28.73
N GLN A 136 0.40 3.34 -27.74
CA GLN A 136 1.64 2.57 -27.95
C GLN A 136 1.33 1.16 -28.46
N LEU A 137 0.41 0.45 -27.82
CA LEU A 137 0.02 -0.90 -28.25
C LEU A 137 -0.61 -0.92 -29.65
N PHE A 138 -1.34 0.12 -30.04
CA PHE A 138 -1.84 0.26 -31.41
C PHE A 138 -0.69 0.37 -32.41
N GLN A 139 0.38 1.12 -32.11
CA GLN A 139 1.55 1.18 -33.00
C GLN A 139 2.29 -0.16 -33.08
N GLU A 140 2.33 -0.92 -31.97
CA GLU A 140 2.99 -2.22 -31.92
C GLU A 140 2.20 -3.32 -32.63
N THR A 141 0.87 -3.29 -32.55
CA THR A 141 0.01 -4.45 -32.92
C THR A 141 -1.03 -4.14 -34.00
N GLY A 142 -1.34 -2.88 -34.25
CA GLY A 142 -2.45 -2.44 -35.10
C GLY A 142 -3.85 -2.67 -34.50
N ARG A 143 -3.95 -3.17 -33.26
CA ARG A 143 -5.24 -3.44 -32.59
C ARG A 143 -5.77 -2.20 -31.89
N THR A 144 -7.08 -1.95 -32.01
CA THR A 144 -7.76 -0.80 -31.42
C THR A 144 -8.71 -1.17 -30.27
N ASP A 145 -8.89 -2.46 -30.01
CA ASP A 145 -9.88 -3.01 -29.07
C ASP A 145 -9.24 -3.95 -28.03
N ILE A 146 -8.06 -3.59 -27.52
CA ILE A 146 -7.35 -4.39 -26.53
C ILE A 146 -8.08 -4.29 -25.17
N PRO A 147 -8.56 -5.39 -24.58
CA PRO A 147 -9.30 -5.34 -23.32
C PRO A 147 -8.38 -5.01 -22.16
N VAL A 148 -8.78 -4.06 -21.31
CA VAL A 148 -8.02 -3.64 -20.13
C VAL A 148 -8.73 -4.09 -18.85
N PHE A 149 -7.99 -4.65 -17.90
CA PHE A 149 -8.43 -4.92 -16.54
C PHE A 149 -7.57 -4.12 -15.57
N VAL A 150 -8.20 -3.39 -14.66
CA VAL A 150 -7.50 -2.59 -13.63
C VAL A 150 -7.51 -3.33 -12.31
N ILE A 151 -6.36 -3.45 -11.65
CA ILE A 151 -6.25 -4.24 -10.42
C ILE A 151 -5.39 -3.51 -9.39
N GLY A 152 -5.66 -3.77 -8.11
CA GLY A 152 -4.89 -3.19 -7.00
C GLY A 152 -5.29 -3.81 -5.67
N ALA A 153 -4.48 -3.56 -4.64
CA ALA A 153 -4.75 -3.97 -3.27
C ALA A 153 -4.67 -2.80 -2.29
N SER A 154 -5.39 -2.82 -1.16
CA SER A 154 -5.41 -1.68 -0.20
C SER A 154 -5.95 -0.39 -0.84
N TYR A 155 -5.28 0.75 -0.68
CA TYR A 155 -5.60 2.00 -1.38
C TYR A 155 -5.63 1.85 -2.91
N PRO A 156 -4.66 1.18 -3.57
CA PRO A 156 -4.75 0.79 -4.98
C PRO A 156 -5.98 -0.05 -5.33
N GLY A 157 -6.46 -0.88 -4.39
CA GLY A 157 -7.70 -1.61 -4.55
C GLY A 157 -8.90 -0.67 -4.60
N ALA A 158 -8.92 0.36 -3.76
CA ALA A 158 -9.92 1.41 -3.81
C ALA A 158 -9.84 2.20 -5.12
N LEU A 159 -8.64 2.61 -5.56
CA LEU A 159 -8.42 3.26 -6.85
C LEU A 159 -8.90 2.39 -8.02
N SER A 160 -8.61 1.09 -8.02
CA SER A 160 -9.08 0.16 -9.06
C SER A 160 -10.61 0.14 -9.16
N ALA A 161 -11.32 0.06 -8.02
CA ALA A 161 -12.78 0.12 -7.98
C ALA A 161 -13.33 1.47 -8.47
N TRP A 162 -12.78 2.57 -7.94
CA TRP A 162 -13.22 3.92 -8.31
C TRP A 162 -12.91 4.25 -9.78
N PHE A 163 -11.79 3.75 -10.32
CA PHE A 163 -11.44 3.90 -11.72
C PHE A 163 -12.44 3.18 -12.61
N ARG A 164 -12.81 1.93 -12.30
CA ARG A 164 -13.87 1.22 -13.03
C ARG A 164 -15.21 1.94 -12.96
N LEU A 165 -15.55 2.50 -11.79
CA LEU A 165 -16.80 3.25 -11.61
C LEU A 165 -16.81 4.54 -12.44
N LYS A 166 -15.69 5.27 -12.47
CA LYS A 166 -15.60 6.59 -13.10
C LYS A 166 -15.29 6.55 -14.61
N TYR A 167 -14.47 5.59 -15.04
CA TYR A 167 -14.04 5.37 -16.43
C TYR A 167 -14.47 3.99 -16.96
N PRO A 168 -15.76 3.61 -16.89
CA PRO A 168 -16.20 2.27 -17.28
C PRO A 168 -16.08 1.99 -18.79
N HIS A 169 -15.82 3.02 -19.59
CA HIS A 169 -15.59 2.90 -21.03
C HIS A 169 -14.15 2.48 -21.35
N MET A 170 -13.20 2.69 -20.45
CA MET A 170 -11.77 2.41 -20.68
C MET A 170 -11.35 0.99 -20.24
N VAL A 171 -12.05 0.40 -19.27
CA VAL A 171 -11.70 -0.91 -18.68
C VAL A 171 -12.87 -1.89 -18.77
N LYS A 172 -12.59 -3.18 -18.92
CA LYS A 172 -13.59 -4.25 -18.94
C LYS A 172 -13.99 -4.73 -17.54
N GLY A 173 -13.09 -4.62 -16.57
CA GLY A 173 -13.33 -5.03 -15.20
C GLY A 173 -12.27 -4.51 -14.24
N SER A 174 -12.54 -4.69 -12.95
CA SER A 174 -11.63 -4.32 -11.87
C SER A 174 -11.53 -5.40 -10.81
N ILE A 175 -10.35 -5.58 -10.23
CA ILE A 175 -10.14 -6.37 -9.01
C ILE A 175 -9.63 -5.45 -7.91
N ALA A 176 -10.48 -5.22 -6.92
CA ALA A 176 -10.22 -4.38 -5.75
C ALA A 176 -9.91 -5.24 -4.52
N SER A 177 -8.70 -5.81 -4.49
CA SER A 177 -8.30 -6.75 -3.43
C SER A 177 -8.16 -6.02 -2.09
N SER A 178 -8.95 -6.39 -1.08
CA SER A 178 -8.99 -5.67 0.21
C SER A 178 -9.08 -4.15 0.03
N GLY A 179 -9.81 -3.69 -0.98
CA GLY A 179 -9.89 -2.28 -1.35
C GLY A 179 -10.63 -1.48 -0.29
N VAL A 180 -9.97 -0.45 0.26
CA VAL A 180 -10.55 0.47 1.26
C VAL A 180 -11.49 1.50 0.60
N ILE A 181 -12.50 1.00 -0.13
CA ILE A 181 -13.40 1.80 -0.97
C ILE A 181 -14.27 2.82 -0.22
N ASN A 182 -14.43 2.63 1.10
CA ASN A 182 -15.17 3.52 1.98
C ASN A 182 -14.17 4.18 2.95
N PRO A 183 -13.74 5.42 2.68
CA PRO A 183 -12.84 6.14 3.59
C PRO A 183 -13.63 6.57 4.83
N ILE A 184 -13.35 5.94 5.96
CA ILE A 184 -13.96 6.24 7.25
C ILE A 184 -12.89 6.86 8.12
N LYS A 185 -13.12 8.10 8.58
CA LYS A 185 -12.14 8.84 9.38
C LYS A 185 -11.85 8.15 10.72
N ASP A 186 -12.91 7.89 11.49
CA ASP A 186 -12.80 7.26 12.82
C ASP A 186 -13.31 5.81 12.71
N PHE A 187 -12.43 4.91 12.26
CA PHE A 187 -12.81 3.55 11.87
C PHE A 187 -12.64 2.50 12.99
N HIS A 188 -13.28 2.72 14.15
CA HIS A 188 -13.18 1.85 15.33
C HIS A 188 -13.57 0.38 15.09
N SER A 189 -14.35 0.08 14.04
CA SER A 189 -14.67 -1.30 13.67
C SER A 189 -13.45 -2.09 13.18
N PHE A 190 -12.38 -1.43 12.72
CA PHE A 190 -11.12 -2.10 12.43
C PHE A 190 -10.50 -2.67 13.72
N ASP A 191 -10.33 -1.84 14.74
CA ASP A 191 -9.80 -2.26 16.04
C ASP A 191 -10.68 -3.34 16.69
N THR A 192 -12.00 -3.17 16.58
CA THR A 192 -12.96 -4.17 17.07
C THR A 192 -12.82 -5.50 16.32
N HIS A 193 -12.56 -5.47 15.01
CA HIS A 193 -12.32 -6.68 14.23
C HIS A 193 -11.01 -7.35 14.65
N MET A 194 -9.94 -6.59 14.81
CA MET A 194 -8.63 -7.10 15.29
C MET A 194 -8.76 -7.75 16.67
N TYR A 195 -9.46 -7.09 17.60
CA TYR A 195 -9.73 -7.61 18.94
C TYR A 195 -10.48 -8.96 18.91
N ASN A 196 -11.48 -9.09 18.04
CA ASN A 196 -12.28 -10.31 17.91
C ASN A 196 -11.56 -11.42 17.11
N ALA A 197 -10.52 -11.10 16.35
CA ALA A 197 -9.79 -12.05 15.50
C ALA A 197 -8.78 -12.91 16.29
N ILE A 198 -8.52 -12.56 17.56
CA ILE A 198 -7.55 -13.24 18.43
C ILE A 198 -8.23 -13.91 19.63
N PRO A 199 -7.61 -14.93 20.25
CA PRO A 199 -8.15 -15.58 21.44
C PRO A 199 -8.29 -14.61 22.63
N GLY A 200 -9.30 -14.84 23.48
CA GLY A 200 -9.61 -13.95 24.62
C GLY A 200 -8.47 -13.75 25.63
N TYR A 201 -7.58 -14.73 25.80
CA TYR A 201 -6.41 -14.57 26.67
C TYR A 201 -5.39 -13.58 26.06
N CYS A 202 -5.27 -13.56 24.73
CA CYS A 202 -4.33 -12.71 23.99
C CYS A 202 -4.85 -11.27 23.96
N SER A 203 -6.15 -11.08 23.71
CA SER A 203 -6.76 -9.75 23.78
C SER A 203 -6.75 -9.18 25.20
N ASN A 204 -6.95 -10.01 26.23
CA ASN A 204 -6.79 -9.61 27.63
C ASN A 204 -5.35 -9.17 27.94
N ALA A 205 -4.34 -9.91 27.45
CA ALA A 205 -2.94 -9.53 27.64
C ALA A 205 -2.62 -8.16 27.02
N ILE A 206 -3.09 -7.90 25.79
CA ILE A 206 -2.92 -6.60 25.12
C ILE A 206 -3.61 -5.47 25.92
N GLN A 207 -4.80 -5.73 26.47
CA GLN A 207 -5.50 -4.77 27.32
C GLN A 207 -4.74 -4.48 28.61
N VAL A 208 -4.13 -5.49 29.25
CA VAL A 208 -3.29 -5.33 30.44
C VAL A 208 -2.07 -4.45 30.12
N VAL A 209 -1.37 -4.72 29.02
CA VAL A 209 -0.22 -3.91 28.57
C VAL A 209 -0.61 -2.45 28.35
N THR A 210 -1.75 -2.23 27.68
CA THR A 210 -2.23 -0.88 27.37
C THR A 210 -2.65 -0.15 28.65
N ALA A 211 -3.38 -0.82 29.54
CA ALA A 211 -3.80 -0.24 30.82
C ALA A 211 -2.62 0.11 31.73
N GLU A 212 -1.55 -0.70 31.73
CA GLU A 212 -0.32 -0.35 32.46
C GLU A 212 0.36 0.88 31.86
N ALA A 213 0.44 0.97 30.53
CA ALA A 213 0.99 2.15 29.86
C ALA A 213 0.21 3.44 30.15
N GLU A 214 -1.12 3.35 30.32
CA GLU A 214 -1.98 4.48 30.69
C GLU A 214 -1.77 4.96 32.14
N ARG A 215 -1.33 4.10 33.06
CA ARG A 215 -1.14 4.48 34.48
C ARG A 215 0.03 5.45 34.68
N ASP A 216 1.11 5.26 33.92
CA ASP A 216 2.30 6.13 33.95
C ASP A 216 2.88 6.25 32.54
N ILE A 217 2.28 7.11 31.73
CA ILE A 217 2.68 7.35 30.33
C ILE A 217 4.15 7.77 30.23
N PRO A 218 4.69 8.69 31.06
CA PRO A 218 6.12 9.02 31.02
C PRO A 218 7.03 7.81 31.25
N ALA A 219 6.74 6.97 32.25
CA ALA A 219 7.54 5.76 32.51
C ALA A 219 7.42 4.74 31.38
N ALA A 220 6.21 4.55 30.83
CA ALA A 220 5.97 3.68 29.69
C ALA A 220 6.77 4.14 28.47
N LYS A 221 6.69 5.42 28.10
CA LYS A 221 7.49 6.00 27.01
C LYS A 221 8.99 5.81 27.20
N ALA A 222 9.50 6.06 28.41
CA ALA A 222 10.90 5.86 28.72
C ALA A 222 11.34 4.39 28.52
N ARG A 223 10.45 3.43 28.82
CA ARG A 223 10.71 2.01 28.61
C ARG A 223 10.88 1.63 27.14
N TYR A 224 10.20 2.33 26.24
CA TYR A 224 10.31 2.15 24.78
C TYR A 224 11.34 3.07 24.11
N GLY A 225 11.97 3.99 24.86
CA GLY A 225 12.78 5.07 24.26
C GLY A 225 11.94 6.01 23.38
N ALA A 226 10.66 6.17 23.71
CA ALA A 226 9.64 6.90 22.95
C ALA A 226 9.26 8.25 23.60
N GLU A 227 10.14 8.82 24.43
CA GLU A 227 9.87 10.06 25.18
C GLU A 227 9.63 11.27 24.27
N ALA A 228 10.12 11.23 23.04
CA ALA A 228 9.92 12.27 22.04
C ALA A 228 8.53 12.25 21.38
N LEU A 229 7.79 11.12 21.48
CA LEU A 229 6.46 10.99 20.88
C LEU A 229 5.43 11.77 21.69
N SER A 230 4.39 12.28 21.01
CA SER A 230 3.18 12.73 21.71
C SER A 230 2.49 11.55 22.40
N ASP A 231 1.60 11.79 23.36
CA ASP A 231 0.86 10.70 24.01
C ASP A 231 0.04 9.92 22.98
N PHE A 232 -0.56 10.61 22.02
CA PHE A 232 -1.30 10.01 20.92
C PHE A 232 -0.42 9.11 20.06
N ASP A 233 0.73 9.60 19.58
CA ASP A 233 1.63 8.84 18.71
C ASP A 233 2.23 7.62 19.43
N PHE A 234 2.46 7.74 20.74
CA PHE A 234 2.95 6.62 21.55
C PHE A 234 1.93 5.49 21.65
N PHE A 235 0.66 5.80 21.94
CA PHE A 235 -0.38 4.78 21.98
C PHE A 235 -0.68 4.22 20.58
N TYR A 236 -0.58 5.05 19.54
CA TYR A 236 -0.66 4.57 18.16
C TYR A 236 0.43 3.52 17.90
N MET A 237 1.71 3.85 18.16
CA MET A 237 2.83 2.93 18.02
C MET A 237 2.63 1.62 18.82
N LEU A 238 2.20 1.74 20.08
CA LEU A 238 2.00 0.60 20.97
C LEU A 238 0.97 -0.39 20.43
N ILE A 239 -0.21 0.11 20.05
CA ILE A 239 -1.31 -0.74 19.57
C ILE A 239 -1.06 -1.24 18.15
N ASP A 240 -0.51 -0.39 17.28
CA ASP A 240 -0.24 -0.72 15.88
C ASP A 240 0.75 -1.89 15.75
N ALA A 241 1.68 -2.05 16.71
CA ALA A 241 2.56 -3.22 16.77
C ALA A 241 1.76 -4.53 16.89
N ALA A 242 0.86 -4.65 17.88
CA ALA A 242 0.02 -5.86 18.04
C ALA A 242 -0.96 -6.04 16.87
N VAL A 243 -1.57 -4.94 16.41
CA VAL A 243 -2.51 -4.96 15.29
C VAL A 243 -1.82 -5.43 14.01
N GLY A 244 -0.57 -5.01 13.77
CA GLY A 244 0.24 -5.42 12.64
C GLY A 244 0.42 -6.94 12.57
N GLU A 245 0.68 -7.59 13.70
CA GLU A 245 0.78 -9.06 13.76
C GLU A 245 -0.53 -9.72 13.33
N VAL A 246 -1.68 -9.19 13.75
CA VAL A 246 -2.99 -9.73 13.35
C VAL A 246 -3.27 -9.47 11.87
N GLN A 247 -3.05 -8.25 11.40
CA GLN A 247 -3.30 -7.85 10.02
C GLN A 247 -2.48 -8.67 9.02
N TYR A 248 -1.22 -8.96 9.35
CA TYR A 248 -0.31 -9.70 8.47
C TYR A 248 -0.22 -11.20 8.79
N SER A 249 -1.26 -11.75 9.41
CA SER A 249 -1.41 -13.20 9.64
C SER A 249 -0.33 -13.83 10.53
N ALA A 250 0.27 -13.04 11.42
CA ALA A 250 1.28 -13.43 12.39
C ALA A 250 0.73 -13.51 13.84
N GLN A 251 -0.59 -13.39 14.03
CA GLN A 251 -1.24 -13.46 15.35
C GLN A 251 -0.93 -14.73 16.14
N GLY A 252 -0.63 -15.86 15.49
CA GLY A 252 -0.21 -17.07 16.19
C GLY A 252 1.12 -16.89 16.91
N ALA A 253 2.10 -16.23 16.26
CA ALA A 253 3.42 -15.97 16.84
C ALA A 253 3.34 -15.07 18.07
N LEU A 254 2.44 -14.08 18.05
CA LEU A 254 2.15 -13.21 19.19
C LEU A 254 1.35 -13.94 20.27
N CYS A 255 0.20 -14.51 19.91
CA CYS A 255 -0.76 -15.02 20.90
C CYS A 255 -0.30 -16.29 21.59
N ASP A 256 0.40 -17.21 20.91
CA ASP A 256 0.86 -18.46 21.54
C ASP A 256 1.76 -18.20 22.77
N ARG A 257 2.42 -17.03 22.84
CA ARG A 257 3.24 -16.59 23.97
C ARG A 257 2.43 -16.29 25.22
N PHE A 258 1.20 -15.80 25.07
CA PHE A 258 0.32 -15.48 26.19
C PHE A 258 -0.51 -16.68 26.66
N GLN A 259 -0.39 -17.84 26.01
CA GLN A 259 -1.18 -19.00 26.36
C GLN A 259 -0.84 -19.50 27.77
N GLY A 260 -1.80 -19.38 28.68
CA GLY A 260 -1.64 -19.79 30.09
C GLY A 260 -0.93 -18.77 30.97
N VAL A 261 -0.53 -17.61 30.43
CA VAL A 261 0.01 -16.48 31.20
C VAL A 261 -1.17 -15.68 31.76
N THR A 262 -1.20 -15.48 33.08
CA THR A 262 -2.36 -14.88 33.76
C THR A 262 -2.01 -13.77 34.74
N GLU A 263 -0.81 -13.80 35.32
CA GLU A 263 -0.34 -12.75 36.22
C GLU A 263 0.14 -11.52 35.43
N GLU A 264 -0.17 -10.32 35.92
CA GLU A 264 0.10 -9.06 35.23
C GLU A 264 1.61 -8.87 34.95
N GLU A 265 2.47 -9.16 35.92
CA GLU A 265 3.93 -9.05 35.76
C GLU A 265 4.46 -9.97 34.64
N ASP A 266 3.95 -11.20 34.58
CA ASP A 266 4.34 -12.18 33.55
C ASP A 266 3.82 -11.79 32.17
N ILE A 267 2.62 -11.18 32.08
CA ILE A 267 2.08 -10.63 30.83
C ILE A 267 3.00 -9.53 30.30
N LEU A 268 3.41 -8.60 31.17
CA LEU A 268 4.29 -7.49 30.79
C LEU A 268 5.68 -7.98 30.36
N ASP A 269 6.24 -8.97 31.07
CA ASP A 269 7.53 -9.58 30.69
C ASP A 269 7.44 -10.33 29.35
N THR A 270 6.36 -11.09 29.14
CA THR A 270 6.08 -11.80 27.88
C THR A 270 5.96 -10.82 26.72
N TRP A 271 5.24 -9.72 26.91
CA TRP A 271 5.12 -8.67 25.91
C TRP A 271 6.49 -8.05 25.59
N TRP A 272 7.31 -7.76 26.60
CA TRP A 272 8.64 -7.19 26.38
C TRP A 272 9.61 -8.07 25.63
N THR A 273 9.67 -9.34 26.01
CA THR A 273 10.57 -10.30 25.37
C THR A 273 10.18 -10.62 23.92
N PHE A 274 8.95 -10.28 23.51
CA PHE A 274 8.53 -10.43 22.12
C PHE A 274 9.04 -9.28 21.23
N TRP A 275 9.05 -8.04 21.74
CA TRP A 275 9.37 -6.84 20.94
C TRP A 275 10.83 -6.37 21.04
N MET A 276 11.56 -6.75 22.09
CA MET A 276 12.96 -6.35 22.35
C MET A 276 13.95 -7.51 22.18
#